data_AF-A0AAW7LHT0-F1
#
_entry.id   AF-A0AAW7LHT0-F1
#
_cell.length_a   1.000
_cell.length_b   1.000
_cell.length_c   1.000
_cell.angle_alpha   90.00
_cell.angle_beta   90.00
_cell.angle_gamma   90.00
#
_symmetry.space_group_name_H-M   'P 1'
#
loop_
_entity.id
_entity.type
_entity.pdbx_description
1 polymer ?
#
loop_
_entity_poly.entity_id
_entity_poly.type
_entity_poly.pdbx_seq_one_letter_code
_entity_poly.pdbx_strand_id
1 'polypeptide(L)'
;MTTIKFQEEFSAKIPALSLLTNLGYTFIPPSECEALRGNTLANEKKSTHQVILFPVMRSFLAKQTFSFAGKQHTLSEAAIDKVMHELNPAMNLGLKAANEKIYDALMYGVSMTEFIDGKKASPTIKLIDWHNIDNNAFHCTEELVVQNAEGTGNRRPDIVCFVNGLPLVVIEAKRPDSNKEGKSTNFAAISQHIRNQKQDEIPHLYAYS
;
A
#
# COMPACT_ATOMS: atom_id res chain seq x y z
N MET A 1 24.62 14.69 4.79
CA MET A 1 24.29 15.17 3.43
C MET A 1 23.97 13.94 2.60
N THR A 2 22.73 13.79 2.15
CA THR A 2 22.33 12.70 1.25
C THR A 2 22.82 13.08 -0.14
N THR A 3 23.84 12.40 -0.64
CA THR A 3 24.35 12.63 -2.00
C THR A 3 23.26 12.18 -2.97
N ILE A 4 22.52 13.12 -3.55
CA ILE A 4 21.56 12.85 -4.61
C ILE A 4 22.35 12.22 -5.76
N LYS A 5 22.11 10.93 -6.03
CA LYS A 5 22.78 10.20 -7.13
C LYS A 5 22.03 10.50 -8.41
N PHE A 6 22.25 11.69 -8.98
CA PHE A 6 21.62 12.15 -10.22
C PHE A 6 21.59 11.09 -11.32
N GLN A 7 22.61 10.24 -11.44
CA GLN A 7 22.65 9.17 -12.44
C GLN A 7 21.56 8.09 -12.25
N GLU A 8 21.27 7.66 -11.01
CA GLU A 8 20.26 6.62 -10.73
C GLU A 8 18.84 7.14 -10.95
N GLU A 9 18.62 8.40 -10.59
CA GLU A 9 17.35 9.08 -10.76
C GLU A 9 16.97 9.21 -12.24
N PHE A 10 17.88 9.69 -13.09
CA PHE A 10 17.62 9.83 -14.53
C PHE A 10 17.62 8.49 -15.28
N SER A 11 18.43 7.51 -14.86
CA SER A 11 18.57 6.24 -15.60
C SER A 11 17.51 5.19 -15.24
N ALA A 12 16.91 5.26 -14.05
CA ALA A 12 15.98 4.23 -13.58
C ALA A 12 14.68 4.82 -12.99
N LYS A 13 14.77 5.71 -12.00
CA LYS A 13 13.58 6.17 -11.24
C LYS A 13 12.61 7.00 -12.09
N ILE A 14 13.09 8.04 -12.78
CA ILE A 14 12.26 8.90 -13.64
C ILE A 14 11.63 8.11 -14.80
N PRO A 15 12.38 7.25 -15.53
CA PRO A 15 11.78 6.37 -16.54
C PRO A 15 10.68 5.46 -15.98
N ALA A 16 10.88 4.87 -14.81
CA ALA A 16 9.89 4.01 -14.17
C ALA A 16 8.61 4.77 -13.78
N LEU A 17 8.74 5.94 -13.16
CA LEU A 17 7.60 6.80 -12.85
C LEU A 17 6.86 7.25 -14.12
N SER A 18 7.59 7.63 -15.17
CA SER A 18 7.00 8.03 -16.45
C SER A 18 6.22 6.88 -17.10
N LEU A 19 6.76 5.66 -17.04
CA LEU A 19 6.08 4.47 -17.53
C LEU A 19 4.80 4.19 -16.73
N LEU A 20 4.86 4.24 -15.40
CA LEU A 20 3.69 4.05 -14.54
C LEU A 20 2.59 5.06 -14.85
N THR A 21 2.95 6.34 -15.01
CA THR A 21 1.98 7.39 -15.39
C THR A 21 1.35 7.11 -16.75
N ASN A 22 2.13 6.68 -17.74
CA ASN A 22 1.60 6.29 -19.06
C ASN A 22 0.70 5.05 -19.00
N LEU A 23 0.88 4.18 -18.00
CA LEU A 23 0.04 3.02 -17.73
C LEU A 23 -1.23 3.36 -16.91
N GLY A 24 -1.46 4.64 -16.58
CA GLY A 24 -2.66 5.11 -15.89
C GLY A 24 -2.51 5.29 -14.37
N TYR A 25 -1.31 5.15 -13.82
CA TYR A 25 -1.07 5.49 -12.42
C TYR A 25 -1.03 7.00 -12.20
N THR A 26 -1.77 7.46 -11.20
CA THR A 26 -1.68 8.85 -10.73
C THR A 26 -0.48 9.00 -9.78
N PHE A 27 0.48 9.84 -10.14
CA PHE A 27 1.59 10.15 -9.26
C PHE A 27 1.12 11.02 -8.09
N ILE A 28 1.45 10.61 -6.87
CA ILE A 28 1.23 11.36 -5.63
C ILE A 28 2.60 11.85 -5.13
N PRO A 29 2.80 13.16 -4.93
CA PRO A 29 4.02 13.68 -4.32
C PRO A 29 4.27 13.07 -2.92
N PRO A 30 5.53 12.81 -2.52
CA PRO A 30 5.81 12.15 -1.25
C PRO A 30 5.18 12.83 -0.01
N SER A 31 5.10 14.16 0.00
CA SER A 31 4.46 14.93 1.07
C SER A 31 2.95 14.73 1.14
N GLU A 32 2.29 14.58 -0.01
CA GLU A 32 0.86 14.30 -0.08
C GLU A 32 0.57 12.83 0.26
N CYS A 33 1.43 11.92 -0.18
CA CYS A 33 1.34 10.50 0.20
C CYS A 33 1.43 10.34 1.72
N GLU A 34 2.34 11.06 2.39
CA GLU A 34 2.42 11.09 3.86
C GLU A 34 1.12 11.60 4.50
N ALA A 35 0.53 12.68 3.97
CA ALA A 35 -0.73 13.21 4.49
C ALA A 35 -1.88 12.19 4.37
N LEU A 36 -1.98 11.50 3.23
CA LEU A 36 -2.99 10.47 2.96
C LEU A 36 -2.83 9.21 3.81
N ARG A 37 -1.61 8.90 4.29
CA ARG A 37 -1.35 7.77 5.21
C ARG A 37 -1.64 8.09 6.67
N GLY A 38 -2.14 9.27 7.01
CA GLY A 38 -2.69 9.52 8.34
C GLY A 38 -2.03 10.66 9.08
N ASN A 39 -2.19 11.87 8.55
CA ASN A 39 -1.98 13.09 9.31
C ASN A 39 -3.25 13.95 9.35
N THR A 40 -4.26 13.55 10.12
CA THR A 40 -5.40 14.42 10.46
C THR A 40 -5.06 15.42 11.57
N LEU A 41 -3.84 15.37 12.13
CA LEU A 41 -3.29 16.32 13.10
C LEU A 41 -1.85 16.65 12.73
N ALA A 42 -1.70 17.49 11.70
CA ALA A 42 -0.48 17.93 11.05
C ALA A 42 0.53 18.72 11.93
N ASN A 43 0.84 18.24 13.14
CA ASN A 43 1.73 18.94 14.07
C ASN A 43 2.99 18.17 14.46
N GLU A 44 3.09 16.86 14.16
CA GLU A 44 4.35 16.14 14.31
C GLU A 44 4.74 15.50 12.98
N LYS A 45 5.78 16.05 12.33
CA LYS A 45 6.39 15.54 11.10
C LYS A 45 7.09 14.18 11.32
N LYS A 46 6.43 13.22 11.96
CA LYS A 46 6.93 11.87 12.22
C LYS A 46 6.23 10.91 11.28
N SER A 47 7.05 10.19 10.51
CA SER A 47 6.58 9.06 9.71
C SER A 47 5.92 8.05 10.63
N THR A 48 4.80 7.48 10.18
CA THR A 48 4.07 6.45 10.92
C THR A 48 4.36 5.05 10.36
N HIS A 49 3.93 4.01 11.07
CA HIS A 49 3.82 2.64 10.56
C HIS A 49 2.68 2.46 9.54
N GLN A 50 1.85 3.49 9.34
CA GLN A 50 0.73 3.39 8.42
C GLN A 50 1.22 3.46 6.98
N VAL A 51 0.79 2.51 6.17
CA VAL A 51 1.20 2.34 4.77
C VAL A 51 0.03 2.42 3.78
N ILE A 52 -1.23 2.36 4.26
CA ILE A 52 -2.43 2.50 3.43
C ILE A 52 -2.78 3.98 3.23
N LEU A 53 -3.16 4.35 2.00
CA LEU A 53 -3.80 5.64 1.71
C LEU A 53 -5.26 5.59 2.18
N PHE A 54 -5.49 5.90 3.47
CA PHE A 54 -6.79 5.76 4.13
C PHE A 54 -7.95 6.43 3.37
N PRO A 55 -7.85 7.70 2.94
CA PRO A 55 -8.94 8.36 2.22
C PRO A 55 -9.27 7.68 0.89
N VAL A 56 -8.26 7.11 0.21
CA VAL A 56 -8.45 6.42 -1.07
C VAL A 56 -9.20 5.11 -0.85
N MET A 57 -8.79 4.28 0.12
CA MET A 57 -9.48 3.03 0.41
C MET A 57 -10.90 3.28 0.90
N ARG A 58 -11.10 4.24 1.80
CA ARG A 58 -12.45 4.61 2.27
C ARG A 58 -13.35 5.07 1.11
N SER A 59 -12.82 5.87 0.19
CA SER A 59 -13.56 6.31 -1.00
C SER A 59 -13.90 5.16 -1.95
N PHE A 60 -13.03 4.16 -2.08
CA PHE A 60 -13.32 2.95 -2.85
C PHE A 60 -14.41 2.10 -2.18
N LEU A 61 -14.31 1.88 -0.87
CA LEU A 61 -15.29 1.10 -0.09
C LEU A 61 -16.68 1.76 -0.06
N ALA A 62 -16.74 3.09 0.03
CA ALA A 62 -18.00 3.84 0.02
C ALA A 62 -18.80 3.69 -1.29
N LYS A 63 -18.13 3.33 -2.40
CA LYS A 63 -18.79 3.04 -3.69
C LYS A 63 -19.28 1.60 -3.79
N GLN A 64 -18.85 0.72 -2.89
CA GLN A 64 -19.25 -0.69 -2.93
C GLN A 64 -20.69 -0.85 -2.50
N THR A 65 -21.37 -1.78 -3.15
CA THR A 65 -22.75 -2.15 -2.85
C THR A 65 -22.90 -3.65 -2.73
N PHE A 66 -23.90 -4.08 -1.98
CA PHE A 66 -24.28 -5.48 -1.85
C PHE A 66 -25.78 -5.66 -2.02
N SER A 67 -26.18 -6.83 -2.53
CA SER A 67 -27.58 -7.17 -2.70
C SER A 67 -28.14 -7.79 -1.42
N PHE A 68 -29.26 -7.27 -0.93
CA PHE A 68 -30.02 -7.87 0.16
C PHE A 68 -31.52 -7.66 -0.05
N ALA A 69 -32.29 -8.74 0.06
CA ALA A 69 -33.74 -8.75 -0.16
C ALA A 69 -34.17 -8.10 -1.50
N GLY A 70 -33.40 -8.33 -2.58
CA GLY A 70 -33.69 -7.83 -3.92
C GLY A 70 -33.38 -6.34 -4.15
N LYS A 71 -32.72 -5.68 -3.20
CA LYS A 71 -32.28 -4.27 -3.31
C LYS A 71 -30.77 -4.17 -3.14
N GLN A 72 -30.17 -3.18 -3.79
CA GLN A 72 -28.77 -2.81 -3.56
C GLN A 72 -28.68 -1.88 -2.35
N HIS A 73 -27.69 -2.14 -1.49
CA HIS A 73 -27.38 -1.33 -0.32
C HIS A 73 -25.92 -0.93 -0.35
N THR A 74 -25.62 0.28 0.10
CA THR A 74 -24.24 0.74 0.35
C THR A 74 -23.74 0.20 1.69
N LEU A 75 -22.42 0.23 1.88
CA LEU A 75 -21.83 -0.10 3.18
C LEU A 75 -22.10 1.00 4.21
N SER A 76 -22.33 0.60 5.45
CA SER A 76 -22.33 1.53 6.58
C SER A 76 -20.90 1.99 6.92
N GLU A 77 -20.75 3.14 7.57
CA GLU A 77 -19.44 3.60 8.06
C GLU A 77 -18.80 2.58 9.01
N ALA A 78 -19.60 1.93 9.86
CA ALA A 78 -19.13 0.88 10.76
C ALA A 78 -18.58 -0.35 9.99
N ALA A 79 -19.21 -0.71 8.86
CA ALA A 79 -18.68 -1.76 8.00
C ALA A 79 -17.38 -1.32 7.31
N ILE A 80 -17.30 -0.09 6.82
CA ILE A 80 -16.06 0.45 6.24
C ILE A 80 -14.93 0.41 7.30
N ASP A 81 -15.20 0.88 8.52
CA ASP A 81 -14.23 0.85 9.63
C ASP A 81 -13.74 -0.55 9.95
N LYS A 82 -14.65 -1.53 10.01
CA LYS A 82 -14.26 -2.92 10.26
C LYS A 82 -13.45 -3.49 9.09
N VAL A 83 -13.75 -3.16 7.83
CA VAL A 83 -12.88 -3.55 6.70
C VAL A 83 -11.51 -2.91 6.85
N MET A 84 -11.42 -1.61 7.12
CA MET A 84 -10.14 -0.91 7.37
C MET A 84 -9.34 -1.55 8.51
N HIS A 85 -10.02 -2.03 9.56
CA HIS A 85 -9.37 -2.73 10.67
C HIS A 85 -8.82 -4.10 10.24
N GLU A 86 -9.56 -4.88 9.45
CA GLU A 86 -9.10 -6.18 8.94
C GLU A 86 -7.87 -6.06 8.03
N LEU A 87 -7.71 -4.91 7.36
CA LEU A 87 -6.55 -4.60 6.53
C LEU A 87 -5.30 -4.26 7.34
N ASN A 88 -5.41 -4.03 8.65
CA ASN A 88 -4.23 -3.80 9.48
C ASN A 88 -3.50 -5.12 9.76
N PRO A 89 -2.26 -5.32 9.28
CA PRO A 89 -1.58 -6.60 9.38
C PRO A 89 -1.22 -6.93 10.83
N ALA A 90 -1.67 -8.09 11.30
CA ALA A 90 -1.34 -8.62 12.61
C ALA A 90 0.06 -9.23 12.61
N MET A 91 1.07 -8.40 12.90
CA MET A 91 2.48 -8.80 12.82
C MET A 91 2.95 -9.73 13.94
N ASN A 92 2.13 -9.99 14.96
CA ASN A 92 2.46 -10.87 16.10
C ASN A 92 2.65 -12.35 15.70
N LEU A 93 2.07 -12.76 14.56
CA LEU A 93 2.27 -14.10 13.98
C LEU A 93 3.38 -14.12 12.91
N GLY A 94 4.07 -13.00 12.72
CA GLY A 94 5.13 -12.82 11.72
C GLY A 94 4.62 -12.39 10.34
N LEU A 95 5.56 -11.96 9.49
CA LEU A 95 5.30 -11.41 8.16
C LEU A 95 4.52 -12.38 7.26
N LYS A 96 4.91 -13.66 7.23
CA LYS A 96 4.26 -14.65 6.36
C LYS A 96 2.77 -14.81 6.67
N ALA A 97 2.41 -14.96 7.94
CA ALA A 97 1.01 -15.12 8.34
C ALA A 97 0.20 -13.84 8.10
N ALA A 98 0.80 -12.67 8.34
CA ALA A 98 0.17 -11.39 8.03
C ALA A 98 -0.07 -11.24 6.51
N ASN A 99 0.91 -11.59 5.68
CA ASN A 99 0.80 -11.55 4.23
C ASN A 99 -0.25 -12.52 3.69
N GLU A 100 -0.31 -13.75 4.21
CA GLU A 100 -1.36 -14.72 3.85
C GLU A 100 -2.76 -14.18 4.17
N LYS A 101 -2.95 -13.55 5.35
CA LYS A 101 -4.23 -12.92 5.71
C LYS A 101 -4.62 -11.80 4.74
N ILE A 102 -3.67 -10.92 4.37
CA ILE A 102 -3.92 -9.83 3.42
C ILE A 102 -4.21 -10.40 2.01
N TYR A 103 -3.46 -11.41 1.58
CA TYR A 103 -3.69 -12.10 0.30
C TYR A 103 -5.10 -12.70 0.23
N ASP A 104 -5.53 -13.40 1.29
CA ASP A 104 -6.89 -13.94 1.37
C ASP A 104 -7.96 -12.84 1.32
N ALA A 105 -7.73 -11.73 2.01
CA ALA A 105 -8.62 -10.58 1.96
C ALA A 105 -8.71 -9.97 0.54
N LEU A 106 -7.59 -9.89 -0.18
CA LEU A 106 -7.54 -9.41 -1.57
C LEU A 106 -8.28 -10.33 -2.55
N MET A 107 -8.09 -11.64 -2.41
CA MET A 107 -8.66 -12.64 -3.33
C MET A 107 -10.13 -12.93 -3.02
N TYR A 108 -10.44 -13.22 -1.76
CA TYR A 108 -11.77 -13.65 -1.34
C TYR A 108 -12.66 -12.49 -0.89
N GLY A 109 -12.07 -11.36 -0.50
CA GLY A 109 -12.80 -10.22 0.06
C GLY A 109 -12.98 -10.36 1.57
N VAL A 110 -13.45 -9.30 2.19
CA VAL A 110 -13.66 -9.22 3.64
C VAL A 110 -15.14 -9.46 3.94
N SER A 111 -15.43 -10.47 4.76
CA SER A 111 -16.80 -10.82 5.15
C SER A 111 -17.26 -10.00 6.36
N MET A 112 -18.44 -9.40 6.22
CA MET A 112 -18.94 -8.40 7.15
C MET A 112 -20.34 -8.78 7.62
N THR A 113 -20.77 -8.21 8.75
CA THR A 113 -22.15 -8.32 9.20
C THR A 113 -22.77 -6.93 9.14
N GLU A 114 -23.87 -6.83 8.40
CA GLU A 114 -24.71 -5.66 8.30
C GLU A 114 -26.10 -5.97 8.84
N PHE A 115 -26.83 -4.94 9.28
CA PHE A 115 -28.22 -5.08 9.71
C PHE A 115 -29.10 -4.12 8.91
N ILE A 116 -29.97 -4.69 8.06
CA ILE A 116 -30.93 -3.93 7.25
C ILE A 116 -32.32 -4.20 7.80
N ASP A 117 -32.99 -3.16 8.29
CA ASP A 117 -34.33 -3.24 8.90
C ASP A 117 -34.42 -4.35 9.99
N GLY A 118 -33.38 -4.45 10.83
CA GLY A 118 -33.28 -5.46 11.90
C GLY A 118 -32.95 -6.88 11.45
N LYS A 119 -32.76 -7.12 10.14
CA LYS A 119 -32.33 -8.42 9.59
C LYS A 119 -30.84 -8.45 9.31
N LYS A 120 -30.20 -9.56 9.68
CA LYS A 120 -28.77 -9.77 9.44
C LYS A 120 -28.50 -10.02 7.95
N ALA A 121 -27.61 -9.22 7.37
CA ALA A 121 -26.97 -9.43 6.07
C ALA A 121 -25.49 -9.75 6.29
N SER A 122 -24.92 -10.65 5.48
CA SER A 122 -23.51 -11.04 5.59
C SER A 122 -22.76 -10.84 4.27
N PRO A 123 -22.60 -9.60 3.78
CA PRO A 123 -21.93 -9.36 2.51
C PRO A 123 -20.42 -9.63 2.61
N THR A 124 -19.83 -10.05 1.49
CA THR A 124 -18.38 -10.14 1.31
C THR A 124 -17.94 -9.05 0.36
N ILE A 125 -17.08 -8.15 0.83
CA ILE A 125 -16.65 -6.96 0.09
C ILE A 125 -15.30 -7.21 -0.56
N LYS A 126 -15.24 -7.01 -1.87
CA LYS A 126 -13.98 -7.09 -2.63
C LYS A 126 -13.16 -5.81 -2.42
N LEU A 127 -11.85 -5.98 -2.29
CA LEU A 127 -10.89 -4.87 -2.12
C LEU A 127 -10.34 -4.37 -3.46
N ILE A 128 -10.47 -5.19 -4.50
CA ILE A 128 -10.09 -4.89 -5.88
C ILE A 128 -11.25 -5.35 -6.76
N ASP A 129 -11.66 -4.49 -7.70
CA ASP A 129 -12.57 -4.86 -8.76
C ASP A 129 -11.77 -5.55 -9.89
N TRP A 130 -11.73 -6.87 -9.84
CA TRP A 130 -11.06 -7.69 -10.85
C TRP A 130 -11.84 -7.81 -12.17
N HIS A 131 -13.12 -7.42 -12.20
CA HIS A 131 -13.97 -7.55 -13.39
C HIS A 131 -13.92 -6.28 -14.24
N ASN A 132 -13.95 -5.12 -13.59
CA ASN A 132 -13.77 -3.82 -14.24
C ASN A 132 -12.61 -3.07 -13.61
N ILE A 133 -11.45 -3.15 -14.27
CA ILE A 133 -10.21 -2.56 -13.78
C ILE A 133 -10.32 -1.04 -13.60
N ASP A 134 -11.12 -0.36 -14.44
CA ASP A 134 -11.33 1.10 -14.41
C ASP A 134 -12.07 1.57 -13.14
N ASN A 135 -12.69 0.67 -12.38
CA ASN A 135 -13.30 0.99 -11.09
C ASN A 135 -12.26 1.13 -9.96
N ASN A 136 -11.02 0.69 -10.19
CA ASN A 136 -9.95 0.80 -9.20
C ASN A 136 -9.18 2.11 -9.35
N ALA A 137 -8.63 2.60 -8.25
CA ALA A 137 -7.76 3.76 -8.23
C ALA A 137 -6.28 3.33 -8.16
N PHE A 138 -5.50 3.72 -9.17
CA PHE A 138 -4.07 3.41 -9.29
C PHE A 138 -3.24 4.64 -8.94
N HIS A 139 -2.36 4.51 -7.95
CA HIS A 139 -1.47 5.58 -7.54
C HIS A 139 -0.03 5.12 -7.38
N CYS A 140 0.93 6.00 -7.57
CA CYS A 140 2.32 5.72 -7.22
C CYS A 140 2.95 6.91 -6.51
N THR A 141 3.93 6.65 -5.65
CA THR A 141 4.77 7.67 -5.03
C THR A 141 6.22 7.22 -5.14
N GLU A 142 7.13 8.18 -5.13
CA GLU A 142 8.54 7.89 -4.91
C GLU A 142 8.93 8.09 -3.44
N GLU A 143 10.10 7.56 -3.07
CA GLU A 143 10.82 7.86 -1.83
C GLU A 143 9.95 7.72 -0.57
N LEU A 144 9.12 6.68 -0.51
CA LEU A 144 8.12 6.46 0.54
C LEU A 144 8.79 6.27 1.90
N VAL A 145 8.64 7.23 2.81
CA VAL A 145 9.17 7.06 4.17
C VAL A 145 8.23 6.20 5.00
N VAL A 146 8.78 5.14 5.57
CA VAL A 146 8.05 4.23 6.47
C VAL A 146 8.87 4.04 7.73
N GLN A 147 8.23 4.21 8.90
CA GLN A 147 8.88 3.99 10.18
C GLN A 147 9.08 2.50 10.42
N ASN A 148 10.26 2.10 10.91
CA ASN A 148 10.52 0.70 11.23
C ASN A 148 9.67 0.23 12.42
N ALA A 149 9.48 -1.08 12.55
CA ALA A 149 8.59 -1.70 13.54
C ALA A 149 8.94 -1.32 15.00
N GLU A 150 10.21 -1.02 15.27
CA GLU A 150 10.68 -0.59 16.59
C GLU A 150 10.51 0.91 16.86
N GLY A 151 10.18 1.71 15.85
CA GLY A 151 10.07 3.17 15.97
C GLY A 151 11.40 3.91 16.09
N THR A 152 12.53 3.21 15.90
CA THR A 152 13.90 3.72 16.07
C THR A 152 14.49 4.33 14.81
N GLY A 153 13.87 4.12 13.65
CA GLY A 153 14.35 4.63 12.38
C GLY A 153 13.32 4.50 11.26
N ASN A 154 13.75 4.80 10.04
CA ASN A 154 12.90 4.73 8.84
C ASN A 154 13.58 3.93 7.73
N ARG A 155 12.76 3.37 6.86
CA ARG A 155 13.16 2.90 5.52
C ARG A 155 12.48 3.73 4.45
N ARG A 156 13.08 3.72 3.28
CA ARG A 156 12.66 4.55 2.14
C ARG A 156 12.79 3.73 0.86
N PRO A 157 11.76 2.96 0.47
CA PRO A 157 11.72 2.34 -0.84
C PRO A 157 11.62 3.40 -1.95
N ASP A 158 12.23 3.13 -3.11
CA ASP A 158 12.38 4.12 -4.17
C ASP A 158 11.04 4.47 -4.83
N ILE A 159 10.19 3.49 -5.13
CA ILE A 159 8.83 3.69 -5.66
C ILE A 159 7.87 2.70 -5.01
N VAL A 160 6.69 3.16 -4.62
CA VAL A 160 5.59 2.30 -4.16
C VAL A 160 4.34 2.57 -4.97
N CYS A 161 3.69 1.50 -5.45
CA CYS A 161 2.45 1.57 -6.20
C CYS A 161 1.28 1.06 -5.37
N PHE A 162 0.15 1.75 -5.48
CA PHE A 162 -1.06 1.50 -4.73
C PHE A 162 -2.22 1.13 -5.66
N VAL A 163 -3.08 0.23 -5.19
CA VAL A 163 -4.39 -0.06 -5.80
C VAL A 163 -5.45 0.13 -4.72
N ASN A 164 -6.41 1.02 -4.97
CA ASN A 164 -7.43 1.43 -4.00
C ASN A 164 -6.84 1.88 -2.65
N GLY A 165 -5.60 2.37 -2.64
CA GLY A 165 -4.88 2.79 -1.45
C GLY A 165 -4.06 1.71 -0.74
N LEU A 166 -4.09 0.45 -1.19
CA LEU A 166 -3.23 -0.63 -0.68
C LEU A 166 -1.87 -0.61 -1.38
N PRO A 167 -0.73 -0.64 -0.66
CA PRO A 167 0.61 -0.61 -1.24
C PRO A 167 1.03 -2.00 -1.76
N LEU A 168 0.61 -2.35 -2.99
CA LEU A 168 0.78 -3.71 -3.52
C LEU A 168 2.12 -3.96 -4.21
N VAL A 169 2.87 -2.91 -4.58
CA VAL A 169 4.14 -3.08 -5.29
C VAL A 169 5.19 -2.14 -4.71
N VAL A 170 6.37 -2.70 -4.40
CA VAL A 170 7.55 -1.97 -3.97
C VAL A 170 8.64 -2.16 -5.02
N ILE A 171 9.20 -1.06 -5.53
CA ILE A 171 10.24 -1.06 -6.55
C ILE A 171 11.48 -0.37 -5.98
N GLU A 172 12.62 -1.05 -6.07
CA GLU A 172 13.94 -0.49 -5.79
C GLU A 172 14.64 -0.20 -7.12
N ALA A 173 14.76 1.07 -7.46
CA ALA A 173 15.42 1.54 -8.68
C ALA A 173 16.93 1.48 -8.51
N LYS A 174 17.64 0.96 -9.51
CA LYS A 174 19.10 0.94 -9.51
C LYS A 174 19.62 1.34 -10.87
N ARG A 175 20.70 2.12 -10.88
CA ARG A 175 21.39 2.45 -12.13
C ARG A 175 21.90 1.18 -12.83
N PRO A 176 21.91 1.14 -14.18
CA PRO A 176 22.31 -0.04 -14.94
C PRO A 176 23.82 -0.33 -14.86
N ASP A 177 24.64 0.66 -14.49
CA ASP A 177 26.09 0.57 -14.44
C ASP A 177 26.63 0.36 -13.02
N SER A 178 27.50 -0.62 -12.82
CA SER A 178 28.21 -0.80 -11.55
C SER A 178 29.56 -0.08 -11.58
N ASN A 179 29.85 0.76 -10.57
CA ASN A 179 31.19 1.37 -10.39
C ASN A 179 32.23 0.35 -9.91
N LYS A 180 31.85 -0.93 -9.81
CA LYS A 180 32.68 -2.05 -9.38
C LYS A 180 32.51 -3.15 -10.41
N GLU A 181 33.63 -3.58 -10.98
CA GLU A 181 33.69 -4.72 -11.90
C GLU A 181 33.07 -5.96 -11.22
N GLY A 182 32.18 -6.65 -11.93
CA GLY A 182 31.56 -7.90 -11.46
C GLY A 182 30.46 -7.78 -10.40
N LYS A 183 30.07 -6.58 -9.95
CA LYS A 183 28.97 -6.40 -8.97
C LYS A 183 27.73 -5.78 -9.60
N SER A 184 26.77 -6.59 -10.02
CA SER A 184 25.45 -6.10 -10.45
C SER A 184 24.82 -5.23 -9.36
N THR A 185 24.31 -4.05 -9.76
CA THR A 185 23.56 -3.15 -8.87
C THR A 185 22.24 -3.78 -8.39
N ASN A 186 21.74 -4.82 -9.08
CA ASN A 186 20.56 -5.59 -8.68
C ASN A 186 20.74 -6.31 -7.34
N PHE A 187 21.96 -6.76 -7.00
CA PHE A 187 22.21 -7.37 -5.69
C PHE A 187 21.95 -6.38 -4.55
N ALA A 188 22.17 -5.08 -4.77
CA ALA A 188 21.88 -4.07 -3.77
C ALA A 188 20.37 -3.90 -3.57
N ALA A 189 19.58 -3.83 -4.66
CA ALA A 189 18.12 -3.80 -4.59
C ALA A 189 17.54 -5.04 -3.89
N ILE A 190 18.00 -6.25 -4.26
CA ILE A 190 17.57 -7.50 -3.61
C ILE A 190 17.92 -7.47 -2.11
N SER A 191 19.13 -7.03 -1.77
CA SER A 191 19.55 -6.90 -0.36
C SER A 191 18.69 -5.88 0.41
N GLN A 192 18.27 -4.78 -0.22
CA GLN A 192 17.35 -3.81 0.38
C GLN A 192 15.97 -4.44 0.64
N HIS A 193 15.40 -5.17 -0.32
CA HIS A 193 14.14 -5.89 -0.11
C HIS A 193 14.23 -6.90 1.02
N ILE A 194 15.27 -7.75 1.03
CA ILE A 194 15.47 -8.77 2.08
C ILE A 194 15.64 -8.12 3.45
N ARG A 195 16.41 -7.03 3.53
CA ARG A 195 16.58 -6.29 4.79
C ARG A 195 15.24 -5.69 5.22
N ASN A 196 14.55 -4.96 4.35
CA ASN A 196 13.35 -4.21 4.71
C ASN A 196 12.19 -5.13 5.20
N GLN A 197 12.20 -6.42 4.82
CA GLN A 197 11.27 -7.44 5.28
C GLN A 197 11.56 -8.01 6.69
N LYS A 198 12.70 -7.71 7.30
CA LYS A 198 13.03 -8.21 8.65
C LYS A 198 12.08 -7.64 9.70
N GLN A 199 11.97 -8.36 10.82
CA GLN A 199 11.02 -8.05 11.89
C GLN A 199 11.22 -6.66 12.50
N ASP A 200 12.46 -6.20 12.61
CA ASP A 200 12.88 -4.91 13.15
C ASP A 200 12.82 -3.75 12.12
N GLU A 201 12.43 -4.06 10.88
CA GLU A 201 12.46 -3.14 9.75
C GLU A 201 11.05 -2.69 9.37
N ILE A 202 10.63 -2.79 8.10
CA ILE A 202 9.28 -2.36 7.66
C ILE A 202 8.42 -3.53 7.16
N PRO A 203 8.32 -4.64 7.91
CA PRO A 203 7.60 -5.83 7.44
C PRO A 203 6.10 -5.56 7.27
N HIS A 204 5.55 -4.58 7.97
CA HIS A 204 4.16 -4.15 7.81
C HIS A 204 3.86 -3.53 6.44
N LEU A 205 4.85 -2.99 5.70
CA LEU A 205 4.68 -2.64 4.29
C LEU A 205 4.61 -3.91 3.43
N TYR A 206 5.51 -4.86 3.67
CA TYR A 206 5.63 -6.11 2.91
C TYR A 206 4.53 -7.12 3.23
N ALA A 207 3.68 -6.86 4.24
CA ALA A 207 2.47 -7.64 4.44
C ALA A 207 1.50 -7.52 3.24
N TYR A 208 1.63 -6.48 2.41
CA TYR A 208 0.77 -6.24 1.25
C TYR A 208 1.41 -6.59 -0.11
N SER A 209 2.74 -6.75 -0.19
CA SER A 209 3.53 -6.77 -1.44
C SER A 209 4.46 -7.97 -1.57
#